data_AF-C5K4F1-F1
#
_entry.id   AF-C5K4F1-F1
#
_cell.length_a   1.000
_cell.length_b   1.000
_cell.length_c   1.000
_cell.angle_alpha   90.00
_cell.angle_beta   90.00
_cell.angle_gamma   90.00
#
_symmetry.space_group_name_H-M   'P 1'
#
loop_
_entity.id
_entity.type
_entity.pdbx_description
1 polymer ?
#
loop_
_entity_poly.entity_id
_entity_poly.type
_entity_poly.pdbx_seq_one_letter_code
_entity_poly.pdbx_strand_id
1 'polypeptide(L)'
;MSLVRPNELHIKGRMYEVAGRLRRGKSGDLVLQRRLMDASTPAAVLEIVLPNANKLGSVNYACALHRCAVWFRSGKPTPSGLSQVPRLALQTVRDWRAREAATITWALAVTRELEHILEFARLSMSCNEASGGDLANVVHSLTISGLNPRQCTATLAVVAKRVTAMDLSHCGVIEPKQLAAVFWGFVKLEFTDDDVMTYLVRSATTRMDEFNSQDLSMVSWALAKSLPLLPTEDCAQGIDRFTQFNTSCDEHLMGIGTMSASRTSGPSAWGQDEAVEAANVAERRQLLVEFVRPGVALS
;
A
#
# COMPACT_ATOMS: atom_id res chain seq x y z
N MET A 1 49.80 -32.84 -9.07
CA MET A 1 48.80 -32.89 -7.98
C MET A 1 48.81 -31.54 -7.27
N SER A 2 47.80 -30.71 -7.53
CA SER A 2 47.68 -29.37 -6.94
C SER A 2 47.35 -29.47 -5.44
N LEU A 3 48.29 -29.05 -4.59
CA LEU A 3 48.13 -28.94 -3.14
C LEU A 3 47.14 -27.81 -2.83
N VAL A 4 45.87 -28.16 -2.66
CA VAL A 4 44.86 -27.25 -2.10
C VAL A 4 45.29 -26.89 -0.68
N ARG A 5 45.48 -25.59 -0.40
CA ARG A 5 45.98 -25.12 0.90
C ARG A 5 44.96 -25.47 2.01
N PRO A 6 45.37 -25.92 3.21
CA PRO A 6 44.46 -26.36 4.28
C PRO A 6 43.35 -25.35 4.65
N ASN A 7 43.61 -24.04 4.49
CA ASN A 7 42.63 -22.99 4.73
C ASN A 7 41.46 -22.96 3.73
N GLU A 8 41.65 -23.39 2.49
CA GLU A 8 40.58 -23.39 1.47
C GLU A 8 39.56 -24.52 1.71
N LEU A 9 40.00 -25.66 2.24
CA LEU A 9 39.13 -26.75 2.66
C LEU A 9 38.25 -26.36 3.85
N HIS A 10 38.80 -25.60 4.81
CA HIS A 10 38.07 -25.12 5.98
C HIS A 10 37.02 -24.05 5.62
N ILE A 11 37.36 -23.14 4.70
CA ILE A 11 36.44 -22.11 4.19
C ILE A 11 35.31 -22.75 3.38
N LYS A 12 35.64 -23.68 2.47
CA LYS A 12 34.62 -24.44 1.70
C LYS A 12 33.71 -25.24 2.61
N GLY A 13 34.27 -25.92 3.63
CA GLY A 13 33.50 -26.66 4.64
C GLY A 13 32.46 -25.77 5.35
N ARG A 14 32.86 -24.59 5.83
CA ARG A 14 31.93 -23.61 6.44
C ARG A 14 30.89 -23.10 5.45
N MET A 15 31.27 -22.84 4.20
CA MET A 15 30.31 -22.41 3.17
C MET A 15 29.26 -23.48 2.86
N TYR A 16 29.66 -24.75 2.74
CA TYR A 16 28.71 -25.86 2.53
C TYR A 16 27.82 -26.10 3.75
N GLU A 17 28.35 -25.91 4.96
CA GLU A 17 27.56 -26.03 6.20
C GLU A 17 26.53 -24.90 6.33
N VAL A 18 26.93 -23.66 6.04
CA VAL A 18 26.02 -22.49 5.99
C VAL A 18 24.98 -22.67 4.89
N ALA A 19 25.38 -23.08 3.68
CA ALA A 19 24.44 -23.36 2.59
C ALA A 19 23.51 -24.54 2.90
N GLY A 20 23.98 -25.54 3.66
CA GLY A 20 23.17 -26.66 4.15
C GLY A 20 22.15 -26.23 5.20
N ARG A 21 22.54 -25.36 6.16
CA ARG A 21 21.63 -24.75 7.14
C ARG A 21 20.60 -23.85 6.47
N LEU A 22 21.00 -23.04 5.49
CA LEU A 22 20.10 -22.20 4.70
C LEU A 22 19.10 -23.04 3.88
N ARG A 23 19.52 -24.16 3.29
CA ARG A 23 18.62 -25.09 2.56
C ARG A 23 17.64 -25.82 3.48
N ARG A 24 18.09 -26.26 4.66
CA ARG A 24 17.22 -26.89 5.67
C ARG A 24 16.23 -25.87 6.25
N GLY A 25 16.66 -24.63 6.50
CA GLY A 25 15.80 -23.51 6.90
C GLY A 25 14.69 -23.26 5.87
N LYS A 26 15.06 -23.07 4.59
CA LYS A 26 14.08 -22.91 3.50
C LYS A 26 13.10 -24.07 3.36
N SER A 27 13.54 -25.31 3.59
CA SER A 27 12.66 -26.49 3.53
C SER A 27 11.67 -26.53 4.70
N GLY A 28 12.09 -26.13 5.90
CA GLY A 28 11.23 -25.98 7.08
C GLY A 28 10.20 -24.85 6.92
N ASP A 29 10.63 -23.72 6.38
CA ASP A 29 9.76 -22.57 6.09
C ASP A 29 8.63 -22.94 5.12
N LEU A 30 8.93 -23.74 4.08
CA LEU A 30 7.95 -24.22 3.11
C LEU A 30 6.92 -25.17 3.72
N VAL A 31 7.36 -26.07 4.62
CA VAL A 31 6.44 -26.98 5.32
C VAL A 31 5.52 -26.19 6.25
N LEU A 32 6.05 -25.22 7.00
CA LEU A 32 5.26 -24.36 7.88
C LEU A 32 4.33 -23.45 7.08
N GLN A 33 4.78 -22.91 5.95
CA GLN A 33 3.95 -22.13 5.04
C GLN A 33 2.78 -22.95 4.50
N ARG A 34 3.02 -24.21 4.10
CA ARG A 34 1.95 -25.09 3.64
C ARG A 34 0.92 -25.35 4.74
N ARG A 35 1.37 -25.66 5.97
CA ARG A 35 0.48 -25.82 7.12
C ARG A 35 -0.35 -24.57 7.40
N LEU A 36 0.24 -23.38 7.31
CA LEU A 36 -0.48 -22.11 7.43
C LEU A 36 -1.53 -21.94 6.32
N MET A 37 -1.22 -22.37 5.10
CA MET A 37 -2.14 -22.33 3.97
C MET A 37 -3.30 -23.32 4.09
N ASP A 38 -3.06 -24.48 4.71
CA ASP A 38 -4.06 -25.52 4.95
C ASP A 38 -4.94 -25.21 6.19
N ALA A 39 -4.49 -24.34 7.09
CA ALA A 39 -5.27 -23.93 8.26
C ALA A 39 -6.61 -23.29 7.85
N SER A 40 -7.71 -23.84 8.35
CA SER A 40 -9.07 -23.45 7.92
C SER A 40 -9.73 -22.39 8.80
N THR A 41 -9.11 -22.02 9.93
CA THR A 41 -9.62 -21.03 10.88
C THR A 41 -8.52 -20.07 11.32
N PRO A 42 -8.88 -18.85 11.77
CA PRO A 42 -7.90 -17.95 12.37
C PRO A 42 -7.20 -18.54 13.60
N ALA A 43 -7.92 -19.28 14.46
CA ALA A 43 -7.32 -19.93 15.63
C ALA A 43 -6.25 -20.97 15.26
N ALA A 44 -6.54 -21.81 14.26
CA ALA A 44 -5.60 -22.83 13.77
C ALA A 44 -4.31 -22.20 13.21
N VAL A 45 -4.37 -20.98 12.68
CA VAL A 45 -3.17 -20.23 12.28
C VAL A 45 -2.27 -19.96 13.48
N LEU A 46 -2.82 -19.55 14.63
CA LEU A 46 -2.02 -19.22 15.82
C LEU A 46 -1.51 -20.46 16.54
N GLU A 47 -2.25 -21.57 16.51
CA GLU A 47 -1.76 -22.87 16.97
C GLU A 47 -0.51 -23.33 16.21
N ILE A 48 -0.34 -22.89 14.95
CA ILE A 48 0.88 -23.11 14.18
C ILE A 48 1.94 -22.05 14.51
N VAL A 49 1.57 -20.77 14.53
CA VAL A 49 2.53 -19.66 14.67
C VAL A 49 3.20 -19.66 16.04
N LEU A 50 2.43 -19.67 17.14
CA LEU A 50 2.95 -19.42 18.48
C LEU A 50 3.99 -20.47 18.91
N PRO A 51 3.77 -21.79 18.75
CA PRO A 51 4.75 -22.79 19.15
C PRO A 51 6.00 -22.84 18.25
N ASN A 52 5.93 -22.23 17.06
CA ASN A 52 7.01 -22.27 16.07
C ASN A 52 7.69 -20.91 15.87
N ALA A 53 7.45 -19.91 16.70
CA ALA A 53 7.93 -18.53 16.51
C ALA A 53 9.40 -18.42 16.07
N ASN A 54 10.31 -19.14 16.75
CA ASN A 54 11.75 -19.12 16.47
C ASN A 54 12.16 -19.82 15.15
N LYS A 55 11.22 -20.44 14.44
CA LYS A 55 11.44 -21.19 13.19
C LYS A 55 10.77 -20.52 11.98
N LEU A 56 10.06 -19.41 12.17
CA LEU A 56 9.28 -18.74 11.13
C LEU A 56 10.09 -17.60 10.51
N GLY A 57 10.07 -17.51 9.18
CA GLY A 57 10.58 -16.35 8.44
C GLY A 57 9.54 -15.25 8.25
N SER A 58 9.96 -14.12 7.65
CA SER A 58 9.09 -12.98 7.31
C SER A 58 7.83 -13.42 6.54
N VAL A 59 8.00 -14.31 5.56
CA VAL A 59 6.91 -14.81 4.71
C VAL A 59 5.87 -15.60 5.48
N ASN A 60 6.26 -16.34 6.52
CA ASN A 60 5.32 -17.10 7.32
C ASN A 60 4.47 -16.17 8.20
N TYR A 61 5.10 -15.17 8.83
CA TYR A 61 4.38 -14.17 9.62
C TYR A 61 3.44 -13.31 8.77
N ALA A 62 3.91 -12.86 7.60
CA ALA A 62 3.08 -12.12 6.66
C ALA A 62 1.90 -12.97 6.18
N CYS A 63 2.12 -14.24 5.84
CA CYS A 63 1.06 -15.18 5.46
C CYS A 63 0.03 -15.35 6.58
N ALA A 64 0.48 -15.57 7.82
CA ALA A 64 -0.40 -15.75 8.97
C ALA A 64 -1.27 -14.52 9.24
N LEU A 65 -0.66 -13.33 9.35
CA LEU A 65 -1.38 -12.08 9.62
C LEU A 65 -2.30 -11.69 8.48
N HIS A 66 -1.85 -11.83 7.23
CA HIS A 66 -2.68 -11.60 6.05
C HIS A 66 -3.93 -12.48 6.06
N ARG A 67 -3.79 -13.78 6.31
CA ARG A 67 -4.93 -14.70 6.36
C ARG A 67 -5.92 -14.31 7.47
N CYS A 68 -5.41 -14.00 8.67
CA CYS A 68 -6.25 -13.50 9.77
C CYS A 68 -7.03 -12.24 9.36
N ALA A 69 -6.38 -11.28 8.69
CA ALA A 69 -7.01 -10.06 8.18
C ALA A 69 -8.08 -10.34 7.11
N VAL A 70 -7.85 -11.27 6.18
CA VAL A 70 -8.84 -11.67 5.18
C VAL A 70 -10.09 -12.27 5.84
N TRP A 71 -9.93 -13.13 6.84
CA TRP A 71 -11.06 -13.67 7.58
C TRP A 71 -11.77 -12.61 8.42
N PHE A 72 -11.03 -11.66 8.99
CA PHE A 72 -11.61 -10.54 9.71
C PHE A 72 -12.52 -9.69 8.82
N ARG A 73 -12.06 -9.36 7.60
CA ARG A 73 -12.91 -8.69 6.59
C ARG A 73 -14.16 -9.48 6.22
N SER A 74 -14.10 -10.80 6.31
CA SER A 74 -15.25 -11.69 6.07
C SER A 74 -16.18 -11.83 7.30
N GLY A 75 -15.98 -11.02 8.33
CA GLY A 75 -16.81 -11.00 9.55
C GLY A 75 -16.41 -12.02 10.62
N LYS A 76 -15.31 -12.75 10.46
CA LYS A 76 -14.82 -13.65 11.52
C LYS A 76 -14.05 -12.88 12.58
N PRO A 77 -14.17 -13.23 13.87
CA PRO A 77 -13.42 -12.55 14.93
C PRO A 77 -11.91 -12.78 14.78
N THR A 78 -11.12 -11.82 15.28
CA THR A 78 -9.69 -12.03 15.44
C THR A 78 -9.45 -13.12 16.49
N PRO A 79 -8.49 -14.02 16.25
CA PRO A 79 -8.16 -15.09 17.18
C PRO A 79 -7.42 -14.54 18.41
N SER A 80 -7.64 -15.17 19.57
CA SER A 80 -6.92 -14.84 20.80
C SER A 80 -5.40 -14.94 20.61
N GLY A 81 -4.68 -13.92 21.07
CA GLY A 81 -3.22 -13.84 20.96
C GLY A 81 -2.70 -13.25 19.65
N LEU A 82 -3.57 -12.83 18.71
CA LEU A 82 -3.15 -12.17 17.47
C LEU A 82 -2.22 -10.96 17.73
N SER A 83 -2.55 -10.14 18.72
CA SER A 83 -1.76 -8.95 19.10
C SER A 83 -0.31 -9.24 19.52
N GLN A 84 0.02 -10.48 19.87
CA GLN A 84 1.39 -10.88 20.23
C GLN A 84 2.24 -11.22 19.00
N VAL A 85 1.61 -11.59 17.88
CA VAL A 85 2.30 -12.06 16.67
C VAL A 85 3.20 -11.00 16.04
N PRO A 86 2.80 -9.72 15.91
CA PRO A 86 3.64 -8.71 15.27
C PRO A 86 4.93 -8.48 16.07
N ARG A 87 4.82 -8.45 17.41
CA ARG A 87 5.96 -8.36 18.32
C ARG A 87 6.91 -9.56 18.17
N LEU A 88 6.38 -10.78 18.11
CA LEU A 88 7.17 -11.98 17.91
C LEU A 88 7.90 -11.95 16.55
N ALA A 89 7.23 -11.49 15.49
CA ALA A 89 7.85 -11.36 14.18
C ALA A 89 9.05 -10.39 14.22
N LEU A 90 8.90 -9.23 14.85
CA LEU A 90 9.99 -8.26 15.02
C LEU A 90 11.17 -8.81 15.84
N GLN A 91 10.91 -9.70 16.81
CA GLN A 91 11.94 -10.28 17.67
C GLN A 91 12.69 -11.47 17.04
N THR A 92 12.04 -12.22 16.16
CA THR A 92 12.54 -13.51 15.66
C THR A 92 13.06 -13.45 14.23
N VAL A 93 12.51 -12.57 13.39
CA VAL A 93 12.90 -12.44 11.99
C VAL A 93 14.07 -11.47 11.85
N ARG A 94 15.16 -11.93 11.27
CA ARG A 94 16.37 -11.11 11.01
C ARG A 94 16.38 -10.48 9.62
N ASP A 95 15.93 -11.22 8.62
CA ASP A 95 15.96 -10.80 7.22
C ASP A 95 14.53 -10.49 6.75
N TRP A 96 14.26 -9.22 6.48
CA TRP A 96 12.97 -8.73 6.02
C TRP A 96 12.99 -8.37 4.54
N ARG A 97 11.88 -8.62 3.84
CA ARG A 97 11.60 -7.97 2.55
C ARG A 97 10.55 -6.90 2.69
N ALA A 98 10.64 -5.90 1.81
CA ALA A 98 9.67 -4.82 1.72
C ALA A 98 8.23 -5.33 1.67
N ARG A 99 7.97 -6.34 0.83
CA ARG A 99 6.65 -6.93 0.58
C ARG A 99 6.02 -7.55 1.83
N GLU A 100 6.78 -8.34 2.57
CA GLU A 100 6.25 -8.98 3.77
C GLU A 100 5.92 -7.94 4.85
N ALA A 101 6.80 -6.96 5.06
CA ALA A 101 6.55 -5.89 6.01
C ALA A 101 5.32 -5.05 5.61
N ALA A 102 5.18 -4.67 4.33
CA ALA A 102 4.01 -3.95 3.83
C ALA A 102 2.70 -4.77 4.00
N THR A 103 2.76 -6.08 3.73
CA THR A 103 1.61 -6.99 3.92
C THR A 103 1.20 -7.07 5.39
N ILE A 104 2.17 -7.08 6.30
CA ILE A 104 1.89 -7.03 7.74
C ILE A 104 1.26 -5.69 8.12
N THR A 105 1.81 -4.55 7.67
CA THR A 105 1.22 -3.22 7.91
C THR A 105 -0.26 -3.18 7.51
N TRP A 106 -0.59 -3.72 6.34
CA TRP A 106 -1.97 -3.84 5.88
C TRP A 106 -2.82 -4.72 6.79
N ALA A 107 -2.32 -5.90 7.15
CA ALA A 107 -3.05 -6.82 8.01
C ALA A 107 -3.38 -6.17 9.36
N LEU A 108 -2.43 -5.45 9.94
CA LEU A 108 -2.61 -4.72 11.20
C LEU A 108 -3.64 -3.60 11.10
N ALA A 109 -3.62 -2.84 10.01
CA ALA A 109 -4.61 -1.80 9.76
C ALA A 109 -6.03 -2.40 9.68
N VAL A 110 -6.17 -3.51 8.96
CA VAL A 110 -7.44 -4.22 8.79
C VAL A 110 -7.95 -4.80 10.11
N THR A 111 -7.11 -5.47 10.88
CA THR A 111 -7.50 -6.12 12.14
C THR A 111 -7.54 -5.15 13.33
N ARG A 112 -7.22 -3.85 13.11
CA ARG A 112 -7.15 -2.81 14.15
C ARG A 112 -6.09 -3.08 15.24
N GLU A 113 -5.03 -3.81 14.89
CA GLU A 113 -3.91 -4.14 15.77
C GLU A 113 -2.77 -3.12 15.58
N LEU A 114 -2.97 -1.90 16.09
CA LEU A 114 -2.15 -0.74 15.70
C LEU A 114 -0.81 -0.59 16.44
N GLU A 115 -0.53 -1.39 17.48
CA GLU A 115 0.67 -1.25 18.34
C GLU A 115 1.97 -1.17 17.52
N HIS A 116 2.11 -2.01 16.50
CA HIS A 116 3.36 -2.17 15.73
C HIS A 116 3.27 -1.72 14.26
N ILE A 117 2.16 -1.09 13.84
CA ILE A 117 1.91 -0.78 12.43
C ILE A 117 2.98 0.14 11.83
N LEU A 118 3.44 1.15 12.57
CA LEU A 118 4.47 2.10 12.10
C LEU A 118 5.86 1.46 12.04
N GLU A 119 6.17 0.47 12.89
CA GLU A 119 7.43 -0.26 12.77
C GLU A 119 7.47 -1.08 11.49
N PHE A 120 6.40 -1.81 11.15
CA PHE A 120 6.35 -2.55 9.89
C PHE A 120 6.32 -1.64 8.66
N ALA A 121 5.62 -0.50 8.73
CA ALA A 121 5.63 0.49 7.65
C ALA A 121 7.05 1.02 7.39
N ARG A 122 7.77 1.40 8.45
CA ARG A 122 9.17 1.87 8.33
C ARG A 122 10.13 0.78 7.91
N LEU A 123 9.93 -0.44 8.38
CA LEU A 123 10.72 -1.62 8.00
C LEU A 123 10.57 -1.92 6.50
N SER A 124 9.34 -1.82 5.96
CA SER A 124 9.14 -1.95 4.52
C SER A 124 9.88 -0.86 3.74
N MET A 125 9.84 0.38 4.24
CA MET A 125 10.48 1.53 3.59
C MET A 125 11.99 1.61 3.79
N SER A 126 12.57 0.84 4.71
CA SER A 126 14.03 0.72 4.86
C SER A 126 14.63 -0.33 3.92
N CYS A 127 13.82 -1.25 3.39
CA CYS A 127 14.26 -2.22 2.39
C CYS A 127 14.57 -1.53 1.05
N ASN A 128 15.75 -1.79 0.49
CA ASN A 128 16.18 -1.15 -0.76
C ASN A 128 15.35 -1.63 -1.96
N GLU A 129 14.88 -2.87 -1.92
CA GLU A 129 14.10 -3.52 -2.97
C GLU A 129 12.59 -3.18 -2.97
N ALA A 130 12.16 -2.22 -2.15
CA ALA A 130 10.75 -1.80 -2.08
C ALA A 130 10.25 -1.32 -3.44
N SER A 131 9.20 -1.98 -3.94
CA SER A 131 8.55 -1.70 -5.22
C SER A 131 7.45 -0.65 -5.09
N GLY A 132 6.96 -0.11 -6.22
CA GLY A 132 5.84 0.84 -6.25
C GLY A 132 4.59 0.28 -5.56
N GLY A 133 4.37 -1.03 -5.68
CA GLY A 133 3.29 -1.72 -4.98
C GLY A 133 3.46 -1.74 -3.46
N ASP A 134 4.69 -1.87 -2.96
CA ASP A 134 4.95 -1.89 -1.52
C ASP A 134 4.74 -0.49 -0.91
N LEU A 135 5.18 0.57 -1.61
CA LEU A 135 4.94 1.97 -1.24
C LEU A 135 3.44 2.28 -1.17
N ALA A 136 2.70 1.96 -2.23
CA ALA A 136 1.26 2.17 -2.30
C ALA A 136 0.52 1.39 -1.19
N ASN A 137 0.95 0.15 -0.93
CA ASN A 137 0.34 -0.68 0.11
C ASN A 137 0.59 -0.09 1.51
N VAL A 138 1.82 0.39 1.80
CA VAL A 138 2.10 1.07 3.07
C VAL A 138 1.25 2.33 3.23
N VAL A 139 1.16 3.18 2.20
CA VAL A 139 0.34 4.39 2.25
C VAL A 139 -1.12 4.05 2.51
N HIS A 140 -1.70 3.16 1.72
CA HIS A 140 -3.09 2.72 1.89
C HIS A 140 -3.34 2.15 3.30
N SER A 141 -2.43 1.31 3.79
CA SER A 141 -2.53 0.74 5.14
C SER A 141 -2.54 1.81 6.22
N LEU A 142 -1.70 2.83 6.11
CA LEU A 142 -1.68 3.95 7.05
C LEU A 142 -2.97 4.77 6.94
N THR A 143 -3.52 4.96 5.74
CA THR A 143 -4.77 5.69 5.54
C THR A 143 -5.96 5.00 6.22
N ILE A 144 -6.12 3.69 6.03
CA ILE A 144 -7.25 2.94 6.61
C ILE A 144 -7.06 2.60 8.10
N SER A 145 -5.86 2.80 8.64
CA SER A 145 -5.56 2.52 10.05
C SER A 145 -6.24 3.49 11.02
N GLY A 146 -6.60 4.69 10.55
CA GLY A 146 -7.15 5.76 11.40
C GLY A 146 -6.13 6.37 12.36
N LEU A 147 -4.83 6.15 12.15
CA LEU A 147 -3.78 6.82 12.91
C LEU A 147 -3.82 8.33 12.71
N ASN A 148 -3.31 9.07 13.69
CA ASN A 148 -3.16 10.51 13.55
C ASN A 148 -2.14 10.81 12.42
N PRO A 149 -2.47 11.67 11.44
CA PRO A 149 -1.58 12.09 10.36
C PRO A 149 -0.14 12.38 10.79
N ARG A 150 0.04 13.05 11.93
CA ARG A 150 1.37 13.42 12.47
C ARG A 150 2.25 12.21 12.78
N GLN A 151 1.66 11.07 13.14
CA GLN A 151 2.41 9.84 13.40
C GLN A 151 2.96 9.21 12.12
N CYS A 152 2.27 9.44 11.00
CA CYS A 152 2.60 8.89 9.68
C CYS A 152 3.63 9.74 8.93
N THR A 153 3.74 11.04 9.22
CA THR A 153 4.57 12.02 8.49
C THR A 153 5.98 11.54 8.18
N ALA A 154 6.70 10.99 9.17
CA ALA A 154 8.08 10.52 8.94
C ALA A 154 8.16 9.37 7.93
N THR A 155 7.20 8.44 7.97
CA THR A 155 7.14 7.32 7.03
C THR A 155 6.73 7.81 5.64
N LEU A 156 5.72 8.70 5.56
CA LEU A 156 5.26 9.29 4.31
C LEU A 156 6.34 10.12 3.61
N ALA A 157 7.20 10.81 4.36
CA ALA A 157 8.35 11.51 3.80
C ALA A 157 9.37 10.56 3.14
N VAL A 158 9.55 9.34 3.67
CA VAL A 158 10.39 8.32 3.03
C VAL A 158 9.72 7.77 1.77
N VAL A 159 8.40 7.53 1.82
CA VAL A 159 7.62 7.13 0.64
C VAL A 159 7.75 8.20 -0.45
N ALA A 160 7.60 9.47 -0.11
CA ALA A 160 7.65 10.59 -1.04
C ALA A 160 8.98 10.62 -1.81
N LYS A 161 10.10 10.57 -1.09
CA LYS A 161 11.45 10.52 -1.69
C LYS A 161 11.65 9.30 -2.60
N ARG A 162 11.08 8.15 -2.24
CA ARG A 162 11.19 6.94 -3.06
C ARG A 162 10.37 7.05 -4.32
N VAL A 163 9.13 7.54 -4.22
CA VAL A 163 8.22 7.72 -5.35
C VAL A 163 8.79 8.69 -6.37
N THR A 164 9.31 9.85 -5.94
CA THR A 164 9.95 10.81 -6.86
C THR A 164 11.22 10.27 -7.51
N ALA A 165 11.92 9.35 -6.85
CA ALA A 165 13.10 8.69 -7.40
C ALA A 165 12.80 7.48 -8.31
N MET A 166 11.55 7.01 -8.42
CA MET A 166 11.24 5.81 -9.22
C MET A 166 11.51 6.02 -10.71
N ASP A 167 11.11 7.17 -11.26
CA ASP A 167 11.35 7.49 -12.67
C ASP A 167 12.84 7.65 -13.01
N LEU A 168 13.70 7.83 -11.99
CA LEU A 168 15.14 7.99 -12.12
C LEU A 168 15.93 6.71 -11.79
N SER A 169 15.29 5.65 -11.30
CA SER A 169 15.97 4.47 -10.75
C SER A 169 15.57 3.16 -11.43
N HIS A 170 16.49 2.19 -11.41
CA HIS A 170 16.22 0.81 -11.88
C HIS A 170 15.35 0.00 -10.90
N CYS A 171 14.83 0.63 -9.83
CA CYS A 171 14.08 -0.03 -8.75
C CYS A 171 12.62 -0.35 -9.13
N GLY A 172 12.20 0.01 -10.35
CA GLY A 172 10.88 -0.27 -10.91
C GLY A 172 10.10 1.00 -11.23
N VAL A 173 9.02 0.83 -12.00
CA VAL A 173 8.10 1.91 -12.39
C VAL A 173 6.90 1.90 -11.45
N ILE A 174 6.46 3.07 -11.01
CA ILE A 174 5.18 3.18 -10.29
C ILE A 174 4.02 3.03 -11.29
N GLU A 175 3.19 2.00 -11.11
CA GLU A 175 2.03 1.77 -11.98
C GLU A 175 0.93 2.82 -11.71
N PRO A 176 0.02 3.11 -12.67
CA PRO A 176 -1.03 4.13 -12.49
C PRO A 176 -1.87 3.91 -11.23
N LYS A 177 -2.33 2.67 -11.00
CA LYS A 177 -3.08 2.30 -9.78
C LYS A 177 -2.32 2.58 -8.48
N GLN A 178 -0.99 2.41 -8.50
CA GLN A 178 -0.13 2.66 -7.34
C GLN A 178 0.06 4.16 -7.12
N LEU A 179 0.25 4.92 -8.21
CA LEU A 179 0.33 6.38 -8.18
C LEU A 179 -0.97 6.98 -7.61
N ALA A 180 -2.13 6.51 -8.07
CA ALA A 180 -3.43 6.94 -7.57
C ALA A 180 -3.60 6.69 -6.07
N ALA A 181 -3.23 5.49 -5.60
CA ALA A 181 -3.29 5.14 -4.19
C ALA A 181 -2.35 5.98 -3.31
N VAL A 182 -1.12 6.23 -3.77
CA VAL A 182 -0.15 7.10 -3.07
C VAL A 182 -0.69 8.52 -3.00
N PHE A 183 -1.15 9.08 -4.11
CA PHE A 183 -1.64 10.45 -4.16
C PHE A 183 -2.84 10.66 -3.25
N TRP A 184 -3.85 9.80 -3.38
CA TRP A 184 -5.03 9.83 -2.51
C TRP A 184 -4.65 9.70 -1.03
N GLY A 185 -3.77 8.75 -0.69
CA GLY A 185 -3.38 8.51 0.69
C GLY A 185 -2.56 9.65 1.29
N PHE A 186 -1.69 10.32 0.51
CA PHE A 186 -0.97 11.51 0.96
C PHE A 186 -1.94 12.63 1.32
N VAL A 187 -2.88 12.94 0.44
CA VAL A 187 -3.87 13.99 0.68
C VAL A 187 -4.80 13.64 1.85
N LYS A 188 -5.27 12.38 1.94
CA LYS A 188 -6.13 11.92 3.05
C LYS A 188 -5.41 11.92 4.40
N LEU A 189 -4.10 11.70 4.41
CA LEU A 189 -3.23 11.77 5.60
C LEU A 189 -2.63 13.18 5.79
N GLU A 190 -3.15 14.20 5.11
CA GLU A 190 -2.72 15.60 5.25
C GLU A 190 -1.19 15.78 5.07
N PHE A 191 -0.57 14.91 4.27
CA PHE A 191 0.85 14.96 3.94
C PHE A 191 1.03 15.75 2.66
N THR A 192 1.75 16.87 2.76
CA THR A 192 2.05 17.75 1.63
C THR A 192 3.55 18.01 1.59
N ASP A 193 4.14 17.83 0.42
CA ASP A 193 5.54 18.15 0.09
C ASP A 193 5.57 18.55 -1.40
N ASP A 194 6.05 19.76 -1.69
CA ASP A 194 5.88 20.39 -3.01
C ASP A 194 6.47 19.55 -4.15
N ASP A 195 7.64 18.92 -3.90
CA ASP A 195 8.35 18.11 -4.89
C ASP A 195 7.55 16.86 -5.26
N VAL A 196 7.10 16.10 -4.27
CA VAL A 196 6.32 14.89 -4.56
C VAL A 196 4.93 15.21 -5.11
N MET A 197 4.29 16.28 -4.64
CA MET A 197 2.98 16.64 -5.15
C MET A 197 3.06 17.08 -6.61
N THR A 198 4.04 17.89 -6.97
CA THR A 198 4.30 18.28 -8.36
C THR A 198 4.57 17.04 -9.23
N TYR A 199 5.38 16.10 -8.74
CA TYR A 199 5.61 14.83 -9.42
C TYR A 199 4.33 14.02 -9.63
N LEU A 200 3.49 13.88 -8.60
CA LEU A 200 2.24 13.12 -8.65
C LEU A 200 1.25 13.75 -9.65
N VAL A 201 1.05 15.07 -9.62
CA VAL A 201 0.17 15.77 -10.56
C VAL A 201 0.65 15.58 -11.99
N ARG A 202 1.94 15.83 -12.26
CA ARG A 202 2.52 15.69 -13.60
C ARG A 202 2.39 14.25 -14.11
N SER A 203 2.78 13.27 -13.29
CA SER A 203 2.73 11.85 -13.65
C SER A 203 1.30 11.36 -13.91
N ALA A 204 0.34 11.82 -13.11
CA ALA A 204 -1.05 11.44 -13.31
C ALA A 204 -1.65 12.10 -14.57
N THR A 205 -1.27 13.36 -14.85
CA THR A 205 -1.74 14.12 -16.02
C THR A 205 -1.22 13.53 -17.32
N THR A 206 0.05 13.14 -17.37
CA THR A 206 0.67 12.57 -18.58
C THR A 206 0.18 11.17 -18.90
N ARG A 207 -0.24 10.42 -17.87
CA ARG A 207 -0.64 9.00 -17.98
C ARG A 207 -2.14 8.78 -17.80
N MET A 208 -2.94 9.84 -17.91
CA MET A 208 -4.38 9.85 -17.64
C MET A 208 -5.12 8.70 -18.35
N ASP A 209 -4.72 8.38 -19.58
CA ASP A 209 -5.34 7.32 -20.40
C ASP A 209 -4.98 5.89 -19.95
N GLU A 210 -3.99 5.72 -19.05
CA GLU A 210 -3.60 4.41 -18.48
C GLU A 210 -4.40 4.03 -17.23
N PHE A 211 -5.10 4.99 -16.62
CA PHE A 211 -5.87 4.74 -15.40
C PHE A 211 -7.22 4.11 -15.73
N ASN A 212 -7.69 3.22 -14.87
CA ASN A 212 -9.10 2.82 -14.89
C ASN A 212 -9.97 3.89 -14.20
N SER A 213 -11.29 3.72 -14.27
CA SER A 213 -12.26 4.67 -13.70
C SER A 213 -12.14 4.86 -12.19
N GLN A 214 -11.76 3.82 -11.45
CA GLN A 214 -11.56 3.89 -9.99
C GLN A 214 -10.29 4.68 -9.65
N ASP A 215 -9.20 4.45 -10.37
CA ASP A 215 -7.94 5.14 -10.10
C ASP A 215 -8.02 6.63 -10.51
N LEU A 216 -8.67 6.95 -11.63
CA LEU A 216 -8.98 8.34 -12.03
C LEU A 216 -9.81 9.07 -10.99
N SER A 217 -10.78 8.35 -10.41
CA SER A 217 -11.64 8.86 -9.35
C SER A 217 -10.86 9.26 -8.11
N MET A 218 -9.90 8.43 -7.69
CA MET A 218 -9.02 8.70 -6.55
C MET A 218 -8.13 9.92 -6.80
N VAL A 219 -7.50 10.00 -7.97
CA VAL A 219 -6.65 11.13 -8.36
C VAL A 219 -7.46 12.43 -8.44
N SER A 220 -8.66 12.39 -9.04
CA SER A 220 -9.53 13.57 -9.15
C SER A 220 -9.93 14.12 -7.78
N TRP A 221 -10.30 13.25 -6.83
CA TRP A 221 -10.60 13.66 -5.47
C TRP A 221 -9.37 14.25 -4.75
N ALA A 222 -8.21 13.60 -4.90
CA ALA A 222 -6.96 14.05 -4.28
C ALA A 222 -6.54 15.43 -4.80
N LEU A 223 -6.61 15.64 -6.12
CA LEU A 223 -6.38 16.92 -6.76
C LEU A 223 -7.31 17.98 -6.17
N ALA A 224 -8.62 17.77 -6.25
CA ALA A 224 -9.63 18.70 -5.75
C ALA A 224 -9.37 19.17 -4.31
N LYS A 225 -8.94 18.26 -3.43
CA LYS A 225 -8.63 18.57 -2.03
C LYS A 225 -7.26 19.24 -1.83
N SER A 226 -6.31 19.03 -2.72
CA SER A 226 -4.97 19.62 -2.65
C SER A 226 -4.85 21.00 -3.32
N LEU A 227 -5.85 21.46 -4.08
CA LEU A 227 -5.87 22.76 -4.77
C LEU A 227 -5.42 23.95 -3.89
N PRO A 228 -5.89 24.09 -2.63
CA PRO A 228 -5.47 25.21 -1.78
C PRO A 228 -4.00 25.17 -1.34
N LEU A 229 -3.30 24.06 -1.58
CA LEU A 229 -2.00 23.73 -1.01
C LEU A 229 -0.89 23.63 -2.06
N LEU A 230 -1.18 23.73 -3.36
CA LEU A 230 -0.21 23.51 -4.43
C LEU A 230 0.18 24.82 -5.15
N PRO A 231 1.44 25.28 -5.05
CA PRO A 231 1.87 26.58 -5.57
C PRO A 231 2.45 26.58 -7.00
N THR A 232 2.55 25.44 -7.69
CA THR A 232 3.29 25.35 -8.96
C THR A 232 2.42 25.46 -10.22
N GLU A 233 2.91 26.18 -11.23
CA GLU A 233 2.25 26.38 -12.55
C GLU A 233 2.02 25.03 -13.28
N ASP A 234 2.96 24.08 -13.13
CA ASP A 234 2.82 22.69 -13.60
C ASP A 234 1.62 21.98 -12.95
N CYS A 235 1.37 22.22 -11.66
CA CYS A 235 0.21 21.67 -10.97
C CYS A 235 -1.10 22.29 -11.50
N ALA A 236 -1.11 23.59 -11.80
CA ALA A 236 -2.29 24.27 -12.33
C ALA A 236 -2.75 23.68 -13.67
N GLN A 237 -1.83 23.42 -14.62
CA GLN A 237 -2.19 22.81 -15.91
C GLN A 237 -2.73 21.38 -15.75
N GLY A 238 -2.15 20.60 -14.84
CA GLY A 238 -2.65 19.25 -14.53
C GLY A 238 -4.05 19.29 -13.92
N ILE A 239 -4.28 20.21 -12.97
CA ILE A 239 -5.59 20.46 -12.35
C ILE A 239 -6.62 20.84 -13.42
N ASP A 240 -6.29 21.75 -14.34
CA ASP A 240 -7.19 22.16 -15.41
C ASP A 240 -7.59 20.98 -16.30
N ARG A 241 -6.64 20.12 -16.66
CA ARG A 241 -6.91 18.95 -17.51
C ARG A 241 -7.82 17.93 -16.82
N PHE A 242 -7.59 17.63 -15.53
CA PHE A 242 -8.47 16.75 -14.76
C PHE A 242 -9.85 17.38 -14.52
N THR A 243 -9.93 18.70 -14.38
CA THR A 243 -11.19 19.43 -14.25
C THR A 243 -11.99 19.34 -15.55
N GLN A 244 -11.36 19.59 -16.70
CA GLN A 244 -11.97 19.44 -18.02
C GLN A 244 -12.46 18.02 -18.28
N PHE A 245 -11.64 17.01 -17.94
CA PHE A 245 -12.02 15.61 -18.04
C PHE A 245 -13.31 15.32 -17.24
N ASN A 246 -13.36 15.73 -15.97
CA ASN A 246 -14.55 15.55 -15.13
C ASN A 246 -15.79 16.25 -15.70
N THR A 247 -15.66 17.50 -16.16
CA THR A 247 -16.77 18.24 -16.79
C THR A 247 -17.28 17.54 -18.05
N SER A 248 -16.39 17.02 -18.90
CA SER A 248 -16.79 16.30 -20.12
C SER A 248 -17.52 14.98 -19.83
N CYS A 249 -17.12 14.27 -18.78
CA CYS A 249 -17.84 13.09 -18.31
C CYS A 249 -19.23 13.45 -17.78
N ASP A 250 -19.36 14.55 -17.04
CA ASP A 250 -20.64 15.04 -16.53
C ASP A 250 -21.60 15.44 -17.66
N GLU A 251 -21.11 16.13 -18.69
CA GLU A 251 -21.91 16.48 -19.88
C GLU A 251 -22.36 15.23 -20.65
N HIS A 252 -21.49 14.23 -20.79
CA HIS A 252 -21.83 12.96 -21.42
C HIS A 252 -22.87 12.17 -20.60
N LEU A 253 -22.73 12.13 -19.27
CA LEU A 253 -23.69 11.51 -18.36
C LEU A 253 -25.04 12.23 -18.34
N MET A 254 -25.04 13.57 -18.45
CA MET A 254 -26.26 14.37 -18.60
C MET A 254 -26.94 14.15 -19.96
N GLY A 255 -26.17 13.85 -21.02
CA GLY A 255 -26.69 13.39 -22.32
C GLY A 255 -27.27 11.98 -22.27
N ILE A 256 -26.61 11.06 -21.54
CA ILE A 256 -27.06 9.67 -21.33
C ILE A 256 -28.22 9.58 -20.33
N GLY A 257 -28.45 10.60 -19.49
CA GLY A 257 -29.57 10.69 -18.55
C GLY A 257 -30.97 10.60 -19.17
N THR A 258 -31.06 10.54 -20.51
CA THR A 258 -32.29 10.22 -21.24
C THR A 258 -32.47 8.74 -21.59
N MET A 259 -31.48 7.87 -21.35
CA MET A 259 -31.59 6.43 -21.62
C MET A 259 -30.85 5.55 -20.59
N SER A 260 -31.66 4.74 -19.90
CA SER A 260 -31.30 3.44 -19.29
C SER A 260 -30.64 3.43 -17.90
N ALA A 261 -31.49 3.32 -16.89
CA ALA A 261 -31.19 2.58 -15.66
C ALA A 261 -31.37 1.06 -15.90
N SER A 262 -30.30 0.26 -15.84
CA SER A 262 -30.34 -1.14 -15.36
C SER A 262 -28.97 -1.83 -15.37
N ARG A 263 -28.62 -2.44 -14.20
CA ARG A 263 -27.88 -3.72 -13.96
C ARG A 263 -26.45 -3.89 -14.55
N THR A 264 -25.43 -4.53 -13.97
CA THR A 264 -25.12 -5.44 -12.82
C THR A 264 -23.56 -5.67 -12.91
N SER A 265 -22.71 -5.75 -11.88
CA SER A 265 -22.38 -6.85 -10.94
C SER A 265 -20.87 -7.21 -10.95
N GLY A 266 -20.25 -7.47 -9.78
CA GLY A 266 -19.01 -8.25 -9.63
C GLY A 266 -17.94 -7.65 -8.67
N PRO A 267 -17.48 -8.34 -7.60
CA PRO A 267 -16.59 -7.77 -6.59
C PRO A 267 -15.11 -7.94 -6.94
N SER A 268 -14.39 -6.84 -7.19
CA SER A 268 -12.93 -6.78 -7.12
C SER A 268 -12.49 -6.46 -5.69
N ALA A 269 -11.39 -7.07 -5.23
CA ALA A 269 -10.90 -7.12 -3.85
C ALA A 269 -10.40 -5.79 -3.22
N TRP A 270 -10.85 -4.66 -3.74
CA TRP A 270 -10.67 -3.34 -3.14
C TRP A 270 -12.04 -2.88 -2.64
N GLY A 271 -12.13 -2.51 -1.36
CA GLY A 271 -13.39 -2.23 -0.67
C GLY A 271 -14.28 -1.29 -1.49
N GLN A 272 -15.45 -1.79 -1.90
CA GLN A 272 -16.44 -1.00 -2.62
C GLN A 272 -16.89 0.23 -1.80
N ASP A 273 -16.79 0.17 -0.47
CA ASP A 273 -17.24 1.25 0.41
C ASP A 273 -16.34 2.50 0.35
N GLU A 274 -15.02 2.34 0.25
CA GLU A 274 -14.07 3.48 0.16
C GLU A 274 -14.04 4.08 -1.26
N ALA A 275 -14.23 3.23 -2.27
CA ALA A 275 -14.47 3.68 -3.63
C ALA A 275 -15.79 4.44 -3.73
N VAL A 276 -16.84 4.09 -2.98
CA VAL A 276 -18.10 4.84 -2.93
C VAL A 276 -17.94 6.19 -2.23
N GLU A 277 -17.07 6.31 -1.23
CA GLU A 277 -16.74 7.60 -0.59
C GLU A 277 -15.91 8.50 -1.53
N ALA A 278 -14.93 7.95 -2.27
CA ALA A 278 -14.20 8.67 -3.32
C ALA A 278 -15.00 8.87 -4.63
N ALA A 279 -16.01 8.03 -4.88
CA ALA A 279 -16.91 8.07 -6.04
C ALA A 279 -18.26 8.68 -5.72
N ASN A 280 -18.41 9.36 -4.57
CA ASN A 280 -19.62 10.10 -4.30
C ASN A 280 -19.66 11.31 -5.24
N VAL A 281 -20.30 11.12 -6.39
CA VAL A 281 -20.52 12.13 -7.44
C VAL A 281 -21.14 13.39 -6.84
N ALA A 282 -21.93 13.26 -5.77
CA ALA A 282 -22.47 14.39 -5.01
C ALA A 282 -21.40 15.21 -4.29
N GLU A 283 -20.37 14.59 -3.70
CA GLU A 283 -19.26 15.29 -3.05
C GLU A 283 -18.33 15.93 -4.10
N ARG A 284 -18.11 15.27 -5.25
CA ARG A 284 -17.43 15.90 -6.40
C ARG A 284 -18.18 17.13 -6.88
N ARG A 285 -19.50 17.02 -7.04
CA ARG A 285 -20.38 18.10 -7.47
C ARG A 285 -20.40 19.27 -6.46
N GLN A 286 -20.39 18.99 -5.16
CA GLN A 286 -20.40 20.02 -4.13
C GLN A 286 -19.04 20.74 -4.02
N LEU A 287 -17.92 20.00 -4.07
CA LEU A 287 -16.58 20.58 -4.06
C LEU A 287 -16.27 21.35 -5.35
N LEU A 288 -16.74 20.89 -6.51
CA LEU A 288 -16.58 21.63 -7.78
C LEU A 288 -17.46 22.87 -7.84
N VAL A 289 -18.70 22.84 -7.34
CA VAL A 289 -19.58 24.02 -7.32
C VAL A 289 -19.08 25.12 -6.38
N GLU A 290 -18.42 24.77 -5.26
CA GLU A 290 -17.83 25.74 -4.35
C GLU A 290 -16.54 26.38 -4.90
N PHE A 291 -15.73 25.65 -5.68
CA PHE A 291 -14.43 26.12 -6.17
C PHE A 291 -14.42 26.65 -7.62
N VAL A 292 -15.40 26.28 -8.46
CA VAL A 292 -15.45 26.70 -9.89
C VAL A 292 -16.24 28.00 -10.10
N ARG A 293 -16.78 28.66 -9.06
CA ARG A 293 -17.38 30.01 -9.25
C ARG A 293 -16.28 31.04 -9.48
N PRO A 294 -16.17 31.64 -10.69
CA PRO A 294 -15.33 32.80 -10.88
C PRO A 294 -16.06 33.99 -10.24
N GLY A 295 -15.50 34.57 -9.18
CA GLY A 295 -15.89 35.90 -8.71
C GLY A 295 -16.85 35.99 -7.53
N VAL A 296 -16.52 35.39 -6.39
CA VAL A 296 -16.90 36.00 -5.10
C VAL A 296 -15.63 36.46 -4.41
N ALA A 297 -15.34 37.75 -4.59
CA ALA A 297 -14.35 38.44 -3.78
C ALA A 297 -14.73 38.27 -2.30
N LEU A 298 -13.80 37.76 -1.49
CA LEU A 298 -13.86 37.92 -0.05
C LEU A 298 -13.54 39.39 0.25
N SER A 299 -14.59 40.19 0.45
CA SER A 299 -14.55 41.42 1.25
C SER A 299 -14.52 41.06 2.73
#